data_AF-A0A961F4C8-F1
#
_entry.id   AF-A0A961F4C8-F1
#
_cell.length_a   1.000
_cell.length_b   1.000
_cell.length_c   1.000
_cell.angle_alpha   90.00
_cell.angle_beta   90.00
_cell.angle_gamma   90.00
#
_symmetry.space_group_name_H-M   'P 1'
#
loop_
_entity.id
_entity.type
_entity.pdbx_description
1 polymer ?
#
loop_
_entity_poly.entity_id
_entity_poly.type
_entity_poly.pdbx_seq_one_letter_code
_entity_poly.pdbx_strand_id
1 'polypeptide(L)'
;MWFDARITKRVGVISGLVAFCATSFLFLKWSAVSEVAAAHLFNADALYPYAFWQDVFGPLSMRGWKLPPAPYFFPDLLLYLPAYYFTTDPVDAQFLYVVIFCSCGLVLWTRCARLALPADISNRFLFVCICWLHIALLAGAMLFGKITQWIILVLPGHHAGLWLCAPAVMCLLAAPDRLRTYDWIGAGTIIALVVASDRLALVVLIAPFLIVYAFSVFRRNLRLNRINFWSFSVAVVAGLLLDYKLRDWNFFIIPSAWSEAASDTGNIDLPARLLLAAQDGRQLYLLAAAGFLLLMLVLIRIARATPERTGGVAYNADFLKKSDYKNNRGDSESIAKIQNSGNVAGAIPTLIFFVLIGTLLSVLATTGMTVLSGHFAPRYLGPAMLLLFSTLFLASMPGLWGITGLRNKWPVLIACMSIVLIVSAIGFGISFRSIRFQHPLAACLTKHAQRYNLHNGLADYWNARPTTLFSANGMLVNPVSADLQPLYWINNYYAFFGAQDSPAYDFIVPERLNAQLIRRRFGVPAAVIRCGPEAIEVYIYNRPEDETFRNLFRASRAEVELWRSMTGR
;
A
#
# COMPACT_ATOMS: atom_id res chain seq x y z
N MET A 1 34.87 -11.49 28.58
CA MET A 1 34.62 -10.23 27.83
C MET A 1 33.13 -9.92 27.83
N TRP A 2 32.69 -8.99 28.68
CA TRP A 2 31.32 -8.48 28.66
C TRP A 2 31.30 -7.25 27.73
N PHE A 3 30.77 -7.40 26.52
CA PHE A 3 30.48 -6.24 25.68
C PHE A 3 29.42 -5.38 26.38
N ASP A 4 29.65 -4.06 26.47
CA ASP A 4 28.66 -3.11 26.97
C ASP A 4 27.33 -3.33 26.24
N ALA A 5 26.26 -3.61 26.99
CA ALA A 5 24.93 -3.85 26.45
C ALA A 5 24.44 -2.71 25.54
N ARG A 6 24.96 -1.49 25.73
CA ARG A 6 24.71 -0.34 24.87
C ARG A 6 25.35 -0.48 23.48
N ILE A 7 26.55 -1.04 23.42
CA ILE A 7 27.26 -1.31 22.15
C ILE A 7 26.50 -2.38 21.38
N THR A 8 26.15 -3.50 22.03
CA THR A 8 25.37 -4.59 21.40
C THR A 8 24.03 -4.12 20.86
N LYS A 9 23.37 -3.17 21.56
CA LYS A 9 22.11 -2.56 21.13
C LYS A 9 22.28 -1.67 19.90
N ARG A 10 23.35 -0.86 19.84
CA ARG A 10 23.63 0.01 18.68
C ARG A 10 24.03 -0.81 17.45
N VAL A 11 24.89 -1.81 17.63
CA VAL A 11 25.32 -2.71 16.57
C VAL A 11 24.12 -3.46 15.97
N GLY A 12 23.22 -4.00 16.80
CA GLY A 12 22.03 -4.70 16.30
C GLY A 12 21.11 -3.83 15.43
N VAL A 13 20.92 -2.55 15.81
CA VAL A 13 20.11 -1.61 15.01
C VAL A 13 20.79 -1.28 13.68
N ILE A 14 22.10 -1.01 13.70
CA ILE A 14 22.87 -0.68 12.48
C ILE A 14 22.90 -1.88 11.54
N SER A 15 23.23 -3.07 12.04
CA SER A 15 23.25 -4.30 11.24
C SER A 15 21.88 -4.59 10.63
N GLY A 16 20.79 -4.30 11.35
CA GLY A 16 19.45 -4.48 10.80
C GLY A 16 19.06 -3.46 9.74
N LEU A 17 19.46 -2.21 9.88
CA LEU A 17 19.32 -1.21 8.83
C LEU A 17 20.11 -1.61 7.57
N VAL A 18 21.34 -2.09 7.73
CA VAL A 18 22.17 -2.54 6.60
C VAL A 18 21.55 -3.76 5.90
N ALA A 19 21.13 -4.77 6.66
CA ALA A 19 20.48 -5.95 6.10
C ALA A 19 19.19 -5.59 5.36
N PHE A 20 18.41 -4.68 5.92
CA PHE A 20 17.19 -4.16 5.31
C PHE A 20 17.49 -3.48 3.97
N CYS A 21 18.37 -2.47 3.96
CA CYS A 21 18.76 -1.77 2.75
C CYS A 21 19.28 -2.72 1.67
N ALA A 22 20.09 -3.72 2.07
CA ALA A 22 20.56 -4.76 1.17
C ALA A 22 19.39 -5.57 0.59
N THR A 23 18.47 -6.09 1.41
CA THR A 23 17.33 -6.88 0.92
C THR A 23 16.37 -6.09 0.04
N SER A 24 16.07 -4.82 0.38
CA SER A 24 15.27 -3.93 -0.46
C SER A 24 15.97 -3.72 -1.80
N PHE A 25 17.28 -3.49 -1.80
CA PHE A 25 18.06 -3.35 -3.04
C PHE A 25 18.01 -4.63 -3.91
N LEU A 26 18.13 -5.82 -3.31
CA LEU A 26 18.03 -7.09 -4.03
C LEU A 26 16.64 -7.30 -4.63
N PHE A 27 15.60 -6.96 -3.87
CA PHE A 27 14.23 -7.00 -4.34
C PHE A 27 14.02 -6.06 -5.53
N LEU A 28 14.55 -4.83 -5.47
CA LEU A 28 14.47 -3.87 -6.57
C LEU A 28 15.21 -4.36 -7.82
N LYS A 29 16.42 -4.92 -7.66
CA LYS A 29 17.18 -5.52 -8.76
C LYS A 29 16.45 -6.70 -9.39
N TRP A 30 15.94 -7.62 -8.58
CA TRP A 30 15.16 -8.75 -9.07
C TRP A 30 13.90 -8.26 -9.81
N SER A 31 13.25 -7.22 -9.28
CA SER A 31 12.08 -6.64 -9.93
C SER A 31 12.40 -5.95 -11.26
N ALA A 32 13.63 -5.44 -11.42
CA ALA A 32 14.10 -4.87 -12.68
C ALA A 32 14.45 -5.93 -13.74
N VAL A 33 14.75 -7.17 -13.33
CA VAL A 33 15.12 -8.27 -14.23
C VAL A 33 13.92 -9.16 -14.57
N SER A 34 12.95 -9.29 -13.66
CA SER A 34 11.72 -10.02 -13.91
C SER A 34 10.71 -9.14 -14.65
N GLU A 35 10.37 -9.52 -15.89
CA GLU A 35 9.35 -8.83 -16.69
C GLU A 35 8.01 -8.72 -15.94
N VAL A 36 7.62 -9.78 -15.21
CA VAL A 36 6.40 -9.79 -14.38
C VAL A 36 6.48 -8.76 -13.26
N ALA A 37 7.58 -8.73 -12.51
CA ALA A 37 7.73 -7.78 -11.41
C ALA A 37 7.83 -6.33 -11.91
N ALA A 38 8.50 -6.11 -13.04
CA ALA A 38 8.58 -4.82 -13.68
C ALA A 38 7.22 -4.35 -14.20
N ALA A 39 6.42 -5.26 -14.80
CA ALA A 39 5.05 -4.95 -15.20
C ALA A 39 4.19 -4.52 -14.01
N HIS A 40 4.45 -5.01 -12.80
CA HIS A 40 3.79 -4.52 -11.58
C HIS A 40 4.36 -3.22 -11.04
N LEU A 41 5.69 -3.05 -11.03
CA LEU A 41 6.33 -1.80 -10.58
C LEU A 41 5.97 -0.61 -11.46
N PHE A 42 5.77 -0.86 -12.74
CA PHE A 42 5.57 0.14 -13.77
C PHE A 42 4.22 -0.02 -14.47
N ASN A 43 3.19 -0.46 -13.73
CA ASN A 43 1.82 -0.46 -14.24
C ASN A 43 1.22 0.97 -14.23
N ALA A 44 0.05 1.13 -14.85
CA ALA A 44 -0.62 2.43 -14.96
C ALA A 44 -1.02 3.08 -13.62
N ASP A 45 -1.33 2.31 -12.58
CA ASP A 45 -1.60 2.82 -11.23
C ASP A 45 -0.28 3.27 -10.56
N ALA A 46 0.78 2.47 -10.64
CA ALA A 46 2.07 2.77 -10.03
C ALA A 46 2.76 3.98 -10.69
N LEU A 47 2.52 4.20 -11.98
CA LEU A 47 3.06 5.32 -12.75
C LEU A 47 2.18 6.59 -12.69
N TYR A 48 1.02 6.54 -12.05
CA TYR A 48 0.16 7.71 -11.91
C TYR A 48 0.82 8.87 -11.15
N PRO A 49 1.52 8.69 -10.02
CA PRO A 49 2.18 9.79 -9.31
C PRO A 49 3.13 10.57 -10.21
N TYR A 50 3.84 9.87 -11.09
CA TYR A 50 4.70 10.47 -12.09
C TYR A 50 3.92 11.28 -13.13
N ALA A 51 2.92 10.66 -13.78
CA ALA A 51 2.10 11.34 -14.78
C ALA A 51 1.40 12.59 -14.20
N PHE A 52 0.88 12.47 -12.98
CA PHE A 52 0.29 13.58 -12.25
C PHE A 52 1.31 14.70 -12.02
N TRP A 53 2.53 14.36 -11.56
CA TRP A 53 3.59 15.34 -11.34
C TRP A 53 4.05 16.02 -12.63
N GLN A 54 4.16 15.28 -13.74
CA GLN A 54 4.49 15.85 -15.04
C GLN A 54 3.49 16.93 -15.44
N ASP A 55 2.20 16.73 -15.16
CA ASP A 55 1.17 17.72 -15.46
C ASP A 55 1.15 18.89 -14.47
N VAL A 56 1.54 18.70 -13.20
CA VAL A 56 1.65 19.81 -12.23
C VAL A 56 2.60 20.89 -12.73
N PHE A 57 3.70 20.48 -13.37
CA PHE A 57 4.71 21.40 -13.93
C PHE A 57 4.71 21.44 -15.45
N GLY A 58 3.76 20.75 -16.08
CA GLY A 58 3.70 20.53 -17.50
C GLY A 58 2.80 21.52 -18.22
N PRO A 59 2.63 21.33 -19.53
CA PRO A 59 1.73 22.16 -20.33
C PRO A 59 0.24 21.85 -20.09
N LEU A 60 -0.08 20.67 -19.53
CA LEU A 60 -1.47 20.29 -19.27
C LEU A 60 -1.94 20.86 -17.94
N SER A 61 -3.16 21.41 -17.92
CA SER A 61 -3.72 21.95 -16.68
C SER A 61 -4.17 20.84 -15.73
N MET A 62 -3.91 21.05 -14.44
CA MET A 62 -4.36 20.17 -13.36
C MET A 62 -5.87 20.00 -13.30
N ARG A 63 -6.64 20.98 -13.77
CA ARG A 63 -8.11 20.91 -13.86
C ARG A 63 -8.62 19.75 -14.70
N GLY A 64 -7.74 19.19 -15.55
CA GLY A 64 -8.11 18.09 -16.39
C GLY A 64 -8.04 16.71 -15.76
N TRP A 65 -7.44 16.60 -14.58
CA TRP A 65 -7.28 15.34 -13.90
C TRP A 65 -8.59 14.81 -13.32
N LYS A 66 -8.89 13.57 -13.67
CA LYS A 66 -9.85 12.74 -12.97
C LYS A 66 -9.11 11.71 -12.13
N LEU A 67 -9.16 11.94 -10.83
CA LEU A 67 -8.45 11.20 -9.81
C LEU A 67 -9.25 9.97 -9.36
N PRO A 68 -8.62 8.96 -8.77
CA PRO A 68 -9.37 7.88 -8.17
C PRO A 68 -10.04 8.37 -6.88
N PRO A 69 -11.09 7.68 -6.37
CA PRO A 69 -11.79 8.06 -5.14
C PRO A 69 -10.88 8.15 -3.90
N ALA A 70 -9.74 7.47 -3.93
CA ALA A 70 -8.66 7.54 -2.97
C ALA A 70 -7.35 7.85 -3.74
N PRO A 71 -7.00 9.14 -3.94
CA PRO A 71 -5.84 9.55 -4.74
C PRO A 71 -4.47 9.27 -4.11
N TYR A 72 -4.44 8.79 -2.85
CA TYR A 72 -3.22 8.42 -2.11
C TYR A 72 -2.13 9.49 -2.17
N PHE A 73 -2.49 10.76 -2.07
CA PHE A 73 -1.53 11.88 -2.08
C PHE A 73 -0.57 11.87 -0.89
N PHE A 74 -1.08 11.58 0.30
CA PHE A 74 -0.31 11.51 1.53
C PHE A 74 -0.31 10.08 2.11
N PRO A 75 0.85 9.57 2.55
CA PRO A 75 2.20 10.10 2.29
C PRO A 75 2.76 9.75 0.90
N ASP A 76 2.09 8.96 0.05
CA ASP A 76 2.73 8.38 -1.13
C ASP A 76 3.30 9.42 -2.10
N LEU A 77 2.46 10.34 -2.59
CA LEU A 77 2.93 11.39 -3.50
C LEU A 77 4.00 12.25 -2.81
N LEU A 78 3.79 12.64 -1.55
CA LEU A 78 4.77 13.42 -0.78
C LEU A 78 6.16 12.75 -0.72
N LEU A 79 6.24 11.42 -0.69
CA LEU A 79 7.51 10.68 -0.68
C LEU A 79 8.05 10.44 -2.09
N TYR A 80 7.18 10.27 -3.09
CA TYR A 80 7.57 10.10 -4.48
C TYR A 80 8.19 11.37 -5.07
N LEU A 81 7.66 12.55 -4.75
CA LEU A 81 8.10 13.80 -5.37
C LEU A 81 9.57 14.15 -5.12
N PRO A 82 10.09 14.07 -3.87
CA PRO A 82 11.52 14.22 -3.65
C PRO A 82 12.34 13.17 -4.39
N ALA A 83 11.87 11.92 -4.43
CA ALA A 83 12.57 10.86 -5.15
C ALA A 83 12.73 11.22 -6.63
N TYR A 84 11.63 11.66 -7.26
CA TYR A 84 11.65 12.11 -8.64
C TYR A 84 12.49 13.36 -8.87
N TYR A 85 12.41 14.35 -7.97
CA TYR A 85 13.24 15.56 -8.05
C TYR A 85 14.75 15.24 -8.08
N PHE A 86 15.19 14.22 -7.33
CA PHE A 86 16.60 13.82 -7.29
C PHE A 86 17.04 12.95 -8.47
N THR A 87 16.14 12.17 -9.08
CA THR A 87 16.52 11.22 -10.14
C THR A 87 16.20 11.74 -11.53
N THR A 88 15.15 12.55 -11.71
CA THR A 88 14.58 13.02 -12.99
C THR A 88 14.07 11.93 -13.95
N ASP A 89 14.48 10.68 -13.75
CA ASP A 89 14.01 9.50 -14.45
C ASP A 89 12.92 8.78 -13.61
N PRO A 90 11.78 8.40 -14.21
CA PRO A 90 10.67 7.76 -13.49
C PRO A 90 10.99 6.36 -12.96
N VAL A 91 11.88 5.62 -13.63
CA VAL A 91 12.31 4.28 -13.19
C VAL A 91 13.12 4.43 -11.90
N ASP A 92 14.14 5.29 -11.94
CA ASP A 92 14.99 5.55 -10.80
C ASP A 92 14.21 6.18 -9.64
N ALA A 93 13.25 7.07 -9.94
CA ALA A 93 12.38 7.68 -8.95
C ALA A 93 11.52 6.64 -8.23
N GLN A 94 10.93 5.70 -8.96
CA GLN A 94 10.12 4.63 -8.37
C GLN A 94 10.99 3.72 -7.49
N PHE A 95 12.21 3.39 -7.93
CA PHE A 95 13.14 2.63 -7.12
C PHE A 95 13.54 3.35 -5.84
N LEU A 96 13.91 4.63 -5.93
CA LEU A 96 14.24 5.45 -4.77
C LEU A 96 13.04 5.61 -3.84
N TYR A 97 11.83 5.75 -4.39
CA TYR A 97 10.59 5.80 -3.62
C TYR A 97 10.39 4.52 -2.79
N VAL A 98 10.60 3.33 -3.37
CA VAL A 98 10.54 2.07 -2.61
C VAL A 98 11.54 2.08 -1.44
N VAL A 99 12.78 2.52 -1.66
CA VAL A 99 13.79 2.58 -0.60
C VAL A 99 13.37 3.52 0.53
N ILE A 100 12.90 4.73 0.18
CA ILE A 100 12.42 5.73 1.14
C ILE A 100 11.23 5.17 1.92
N PHE A 101 10.23 4.64 1.22
CA PHE A 101 9.04 4.05 1.79
C PHE A 101 9.39 2.96 2.80
N CYS A 102 10.17 1.97 2.39
CA CYS A 102 10.65 0.88 3.22
C CYS A 102 11.39 1.41 4.46
N SER A 103 12.29 2.38 4.29
CA SER A 103 13.08 2.97 5.39
C SER A 103 12.20 3.73 6.39
N CYS A 104 11.24 4.52 5.91
CA CYS A 104 10.27 5.21 6.75
C CYS A 104 9.42 4.22 7.55
N GLY A 105 8.91 3.17 6.89
CA GLY A 105 8.11 2.13 7.53
C GLY A 105 8.89 1.45 8.63
N LEU A 106 10.14 1.08 8.36
CA LEU A 106 11.07 0.53 9.33
C LEU A 106 11.21 1.42 10.56
N VAL A 107 11.52 2.72 10.38
CA VAL A 107 11.68 3.66 11.49
C VAL A 107 10.39 3.84 12.30
N LEU A 108 9.24 3.92 11.65
CA LEU A 108 7.95 4.12 12.31
C LEU A 108 7.52 2.88 13.11
N TRP A 109 7.58 1.69 12.51
CA TRP A 109 7.35 0.43 13.23
C TRP A 109 8.32 0.24 14.39
N THR A 110 9.58 0.66 14.22
CA THR A 110 10.61 0.68 15.27
C THR A 110 10.21 1.51 16.46
N ARG A 111 9.82 2.74 16.19
CA ARG A 111 9.37 3.66 17.24
C ARG A 111 8.13 3.11 17.93
N CYS A 112 7.21 2.53 17.17
CA CYS A 112 6.00 1.95 17.72
C CYS A 112 6.25 0.78 18.67
N ALA A 113 7.07 -0.18 18.24
CA ALA A 113 7.44 -1.31 19.07
C ALA A 113 8.12 -0.86 20.37
N ARG A 114 8.94 0.20 20.33
CA ARG A 114 9.58 0.77 21.54
C ARG A 114 8.62 1.43 22.50
N LEU A 115 7.53 2.01 22.00
CA LEU A 115 6.50 2.62 22.84
C LEU A 115 5.59 1.56 23.44
N ALA A 116 5.21 0.57 22.64
CA ALA A 116 4.27 -0.50 22.99
C ALA A 116 4.89 -1.59 23.88
N LEU A 117 6.18 -1.89 23.71
CA LEU A 117 6.84 -3.01 24.38
C LEU A 117 7.92 -2.51 25.37
N PRO A 118 8.21 -3.28 26.43
CA PRO A 118 9.33 -2.99 27.34
C PRO A 118 10.67 -2.90 26.60
N ALA A 119 11.61 -2.12 27.13
CA ALA A 119 12.84 -1.71 26.45
C ALA A 119 13.77 -2.88 26.04
N ASP A 120 13.74 -3.97 26.79
CA ASP A 120 14.45 -5.22 26.56
C ASP A 120 13.82 -6.08 25.44
N ILE A 121 12.49 -5.98 25.29
CA ILE A 121 11.69 -6.68 24.27
C ILE A 121 11.76 -5.93 22.93
N SER A 122 11.56 -4.62 22.96
CA SER A 122 11.31 -3.79 21.76
C SER A 122 12.41 -3.82 20.70
N ASN A 123 13.69 -3.91 21.07
CA ASN A 123 14.79 -3.84 20.09
C ASN A 123 15.06 -5.17 19.38
N ARG A 124 14.75 -6.29 20.04
CA ARG A 124 14.95 -7.65 19.49
C ARG A 124 13.71 -8.09 18.71
N PHE A 125 12.53 -7.83 19.27
CA PHE A 125 11.24 -8.10 18.66
C PHE A 125 11.11 -7.46 17.27
N LEU A 126 11.41 -6.17 17.22
CA LEU A 126 11.34 -5.37 16.02
C LEU A 126 12.24 -5.88 14.89
N PHE A 127 13.51 -6.15 15.20
CA PHE A 127 14.49 -6.65 14.23
C PHE A 127 14.05 -7.98 13.61
N VAL A 128 13.53 -8.90 14.43
CA VAL A 128 13.03 -10.19 13.94
C VAL A 128 11.78 -9.99 13.09
N CYS A 129 10.82 -9.13 13.48
CA CYS A 129 9.64 -8.83 12.67
C CYS A 129 9.98 -8.27 11.28
N ILE A 130 10.96 -7.36 11.20
CA ILE A 130 11.37 -6.76 9.94
C ILE A 130 12.03 -7.79 9.03
N CYS A 131 12.96 -8.57 9.56
CA CYS A 131 13.63 -9.65 8.82
C CYS A 131 12.63 -10.72 8.37
N TRP A 132 11.70 -11.13 9.25
CA TRP A 132 10.69 -12.12 8.91
C TRP A 132 9.66 -11.60 7.91
N LEU A 133 9.24 -10.34 8.02
CA LEU A 133 8.35 -9.75 7.04
C LEU A 133 9.00 -9.74 5.65
N HIS A 134 10.28 -9.34 5.58
CA HIS A 134 11.03 -9.35 4.32
C HIS A 134 11.23 -10.77 3.79
N ILE A 135 11.60 -11.72 4.65
CA ILE A 135 11.77 -13.13 4.26
C ILE A 135 10.43 -13.75 3.84
N ALA A 136 9.32 -13.47 4.52
CA ALA A 136 8.01 -13.97 4.15
C ALA A 136 7.50 -13.39 2.83
N LEU A 137 7.79 -12.11 2.56
CA LEU A 137 7.48 -11.47 1.29
C LEU A 137 8.33 -12.02 0.15
N LEU A 138 9.65 -12.19 0.37
CA LEU A 138 10.58 -12.77 -0.60
C LEU A 138 10.28 -14.27 -0.86
N ALA A 139 10.06 -15.05 0.19
CA ALA A 139 9.73 -16.47 0.09
C ALA A 139 8.33 -16.69 -0.50
N GLY A 140 7.35 -15.87 -0.12
CA GLY A 140 6.01 -15.89 -0.72
C GLY A 140 6.05 -15.54 -2.21
N ALA A 141 6.87 -14.56 -2.60
CA ALA A 141 7.14 -14.25 -3.99
C ALA A 141 7.80 -15.44 -4.72
N MET A 142 8.85 -16.04 -4.15
CA MET A 142 9.58 -17.13 -4.81
C MET A 142 8.81 -18.46 -4.88
N LEU A 143 8.03 -18.82 -3.85
CA LEU A 143 7.45 -20.16 -3.72
C LEU A 143 6.15 -20.36 -4.49
N PHE A 144 5.33 -19.31 -4.66
CA PHE A 144 3.96 -19.50 -5.16
C PHE A 144 3.77 -19.13 -6.63
N GLY A 145 4.79 -18.61 -7.33
CA GLY A 145 4.70 -18.18 -8.74
C GLY A 145 3.69 -17.05 -9.01
N LYS A 146 2.82 -16.71 -8.05
CA LYS A 146 1.86 -15.61 -8.02
C LYS A 146 2.42 -14.43 -7.23
N ILE A 147 3.66 -14.11 -7.55
CA ILE A 147 4.45 -12.95 -7.12
C ILE A 147 3.63 -11.67 -7.06
N THR A 148 2.76 -11.53 -8.06
CA THR A 148 1.99 -10.35 -8.41
C THR A 148 1.13 -9.82 -7.26
N GLN A 149 0.51 -10.68 -6.45
CA GLN A 149 -0.42 -10.24 -5.41
C GLN A 149 0.27 -9.78 -4.12
N TRP A 150 1.39 -10.40 -3.76
CA TRP A 150 2.12 -10.07 -2.53
C TRP A 150 3.00 -8.84 -2.69
N ILE A 151 3.58 -8.67 -3.88
CA ILE A 151 4.42 -7.53 -4.19
C ILE A 151 3.64 -6.22 -4.13
N ILE A 152 2.39 -6.19 -4.62
CA ILE A 152 1.56 -4.97 -4.60
C ILE A 152 1.44 -4.37 -3.19
N LEU A 153 1.56 -5.18 -2.12
CA LEU A 153 1.45 -4.73 -0.73
C LEU A 153 2.64 -3.95 -0.22
N VAL A 154 3.79 -4.15 -0.85
CA VAL A 154 5.02 -3.45 -0.55
C VAL A 154 5.44 -2.51 -1.67
N LEU A 155 4.71 -2.53 -2.80
CA LEU A 155 4.92 -1.57 -3.86
C LEU A 155 4.31 -0.22 -3.48
N PRO A 156 5.13 0.83 -3.43
CA PRO A 156 4.65 2.18 -3.29
C PRO A 156 3.77 2.58 -4.48
N GLY A 157 2.74 3.41 -4.25
CA GLY A 157 1.81 3.83 -5.30
C GLY A 157 0.51 3.01 -5.37
N HIS A 158 0.30 2.09 -4.44
CA HIS A 158 -0.95 1.33 -4.28
C HIS A 158 -1.52 1.47 -2.86
N HIS A 159 -1.83 2.70 -2.44
CA HIS A 159 -2.28 2.99 -1.06
C HIS A 159 -1.24 2.60 0.01
N ALA A 160 0.04 2.52 -0.38
CA ALA A 160 1.10 2.03 0.47
C ALA A 160 1.30 2.97 1.68
N GLY A 161 0.99 4.26 1.53
CA GLY A 161 1.05 5.23 2.61
C GLY A 161 0.15 4.90 3.81
N LEU A 162 -0.95 4.18 3.62
CA LEU A 162 -1.73 3.64 4.75
C LEU A 162 -0.87 2.73 5.64
N TRP A 163 0.06 2.01 5.03
CA TRP A 163 0.98 1.12 5.70
C TRP A 163 2.02 1.86 6.54
N LEU A 164 2.46 3.04 6.08
CA LEU A 164 3.36 3.91 6.86
C LEU A 164 2.64 4.58 8.02
N CYS A 165 1.36 4.92 7.84
CA CYS A 165 0.60 5.65 8.85
C CYS A 165 -0.03 4.73 9.90
N ALA A 166 -0.28 3.46 9.56
CA ALA A 166 -0.82 2.47 10.49
C ALA A 166 0.00 2.34 11.80
N PRO A 167 1.34 2.24 11.78
CA PRO A 167 2.17 2.29 12.98
C PRO A 167 1.89 3.52 13.82
N ALA A 168 1.89 4.71 13.23
CA ALA A 168 1.71 5.96 13.97
C ALA A 168 0.38 5.94 14.75
N VAL A 169 -0.69 5.46 14.11
CA VAL A 169 -1.98 5.26 14.77
C VAL A 169 -1.89 4.20 15.86
N MET A 170 -1.30 3.03 15.60
CA MET A 170 -1.13 1.98 16.60
C MET A 170 -0.33 2.45 17.83
N CYS A 171 0.66 3.32 17.65
CA CYS A 171 1.46 3.83 18.77
C CYS A 171 0.62 4.69 19.71
N LEU A 172 -0.35 5.45 19.17
CA LEU A 172 -1.34 6.17 19.97
C LEU A 172 -2.11 5.24 20.90
N LEU A 173 -2.38 4.02 20.44
CA LEU A 173 -3.23 3.06 21.15
C LEU A 173 -2.47 2.28 22.19
N ALA A 174 -1.24 1.89 21.86
CA ALA A 174 -0.46 1.00 22.69
C ALA A 174 0.12 1.71 23.92
N ALA A 175 0.30 3.03 23.87
CA ALA A 175 0.93 3.76 24.95
C ALA A 175 0.38 5.19 25.14
N PRO A 176 -0.95 5.38 25.27
CA PRO A 176 -1.57 6.70 25.34
C PRO A 176 -1.01 7.58 26.47
N ASP A 177 -0.66 6.97 27.60
CA ASP A 177 -0.13 7.65 28.79
C ASP A 177 1.34 8.09 28.66
N ARG A 178 2.05 7.57 27.65
CA ARG A 178 3.45 7.93 27.38
C ARG A 178 3.59 9.06 26.37
N LEU A 179 2.49 9.46 25.74
CA LEU A 179 2.47 10.45 24.69
C LEU A 179 2.24 11.84 25.27
N ARG A 180 3.00 12.81 24.77
CA ARG A 180 2.83 14.21 25.11
C ARG A 180 1.78 14.83 24.20
N THR A 181 1.25 16.00 24.57
CA THR A 181 0.21 16.70 23.79
C THR A 181 0.60 16.90 22.32
N TYR A 182 1.86 17.24 22.05
CA TYR A 182 2.32 17.41 20.67
C TYR A 182 2.37 16.10 19.87
N ASP A 183 2.56 14.94 20.53
CA ASP A 183 2.50 13.64 19.84
C ASP A 183 1.06 13.35 19.38
N TRP A 184 0.07 13.71 20.20
CA TRP A 184 -1.35 13.63 19.84
C TRP A 184 -1.73 14.58 18.71
N ILE A 185 -1.24 15.82 18.75
CA ILE A 185 -1.44 16.78 17.66
C ILE A 185 -0.83 16.23 16.37
N GLY A 186 0.44 15.83 16.40
CA GLY A 186 1.13 15.31 15.21
C GLY A 186 0.45 14.08 14.61
N ALA A 187 0.01 13.15 15.45
CA ALA A 187 -0.68 11.96 14.97
C ALA A 187 -2.12 12.26 14.49
N GLY A 188 -2.83 13.18 15.15
CA GLY A 188 -4.10 13.70 14.66
C GLY A 188 -3.97 14.36 13.29
N THR A 189 -2.92 15.15 13.07
CA THR A 189 -2.60 15.70 11.75
C THR A 189 -2.34 14.60 10.73
N ILE A 190 -1.54 13.57 11.07
CA ILE A 190 -1.31 12.42 10.17
C ILE A 190 -2.62 11.73 9.82
N ILE A 191 -3.48 11.45 10.79
CA ILE A 191 -4.78 10.81 10.56
C ILE A 191 -5.64 11.67 9.63
N ALA A 192 -5.74 12.97 9.89
CA ALA A 192 -6.52 13.88 9.05
C ALA A 192 -6.01 13.90 7.61
N LEU A 193 -4.69 14.01 7.41
CA LEU A 193 -4.07 14.00 6.08
C LEU A 193 -4.26 12.66 5.37
N VAL A 194 -4.12 11.56 6.08
CA VAL A 194 -4.32 10.21 5.53
C VAL A 194 -5.76 9.98 5.11
N VAL A 195 -6.75 10.37 5.93
CA VAL A 195 -8.17 10.27 5.57
C VAL A 195 -8.50 11.15 4.36
N ALA A 196 -7.93 12.36 4.34
CA ALA A 196 -8.15 13.30 3.24
C ALA A 196 -7.54 12.79 1.91
N SER A 197 -6.41 12.11 2.01
CA SER A 197 -5.67 11.51 0.89
C SER A 197 -6.29 10.19 0.40
N ASP A 198 -6.73 9.36 1.33
CA ASP A 198 -7.08 7.97 1.09
C ASP A 198 -8.19 7.51 2.01
N ARG A 199 -9.42 7.49 1.47
CA ARG A 199 -10.61 7.06 2.23
C ARG A 199 -10.57 5.59 2.64
N LEU A 200 -9.73 4.75 2.04
CA LEU A 200 -9.57 3.37 2.52
C LEU A 200 -9.02 3.35 3.95
N ALA A 201 -8.33 4.41 4.40
CA ALA A 201 -7.95 4.59 5.79
C ALA A 201 -9.12 4.49 6.77
N LEU A 202 -10.31 4.97 6.39
CA LEU A 202 -11.49 4.92 7.24
C LEU A 202 -11.85 3.49 7.60
N VAL A 203 -11.78 2.60 6.62
CA VAL A 203 -12.17 1.20 6.74
C VAL A 203 -11.05 0.34 7.29
N VAL A 204 -9.83 0.52 6.77
CA VAL A 204 -8.69 -0.34 7.08
C VAL A 204 -8.02 0.04 8.41
N LEU A 205 -8.05 1.33 8.78
CA LEU A 205 -7.30 1.85 9.93
C LEU A 205 -8.21 2.41 11.04
N ILE A 206 -9.16 3.27 10.69
CA ILE A 206 -9.93 4.04 11.67
C ILE A 206 -11.10 3.25 12.27
N ALA A 207 -11.89 2.56 11.45
CA ALA A 207 -13.06 1.81 11.93
C ALA A 207 -12.67 0.70 12.93
N PRO A 208 -11.64 -0.14 12.67
CA PRO A 208 -11.14 -1.10 13.65
C PRO A 208 -10.76 -0.42 14.98
N PHE A 209 -10.13 0.74 14.90
CA PHE A 209 -9.76 1.50 16.09
C PHE A 209 -10.99 1.96 16.88
N LEU A 210 -11.96 2.61 16.22
CA LEU A 210 -13.17 3.12 16.87
C LEU A 210 -13.97 2.00 17.54
N ILE A 211 -14.07 0.83 16.89
CA ILE A 211 -14.78 -0.34 17.42
C ILE A 211 -14.13 -0.84 18.71
N VAL A 212 -12.80 -1.00 18.72
CA VAL A 212 -12.15 -1.49 19.93
C VAL A 212 -12.11 -0.42 21.02
N TYR A 213 -11.99 0.86 20.67
CA TYR A 213 -12.17 1.93 21.64
C TYR A 213 -13.55 1.86 22.31
N ALA A 214 -14.62 1.75 21.52
CA ALA A 214 -15.98 1.63 22.02
C ALA A 214 -16.13 0.40 22.95
N PHE A 215 -15.57 -0.75 22.55
CA PHE A 215 -15.56 -1.96 23.37
C PHE A 215 -14.79 -1.79 24.69
N SER A 216 -13.68 -1.06 24.63
CA SER A 216 -12.81 -0.77 25.78
C SER A 216 -13.49 0.14 26.80
N VAL A 217 -14.18 1.18 26.33
CA VAL A 217 -15.01 2.05 27.16
C VAL A 217 -16.16 1.25 27.79
N PHE A 218 -16.81 0.39 27.00
CA PHE A 218 -17.90 -0.47 27.49
C PHE A 218 -17.46 -1.41 28.60
N ARG A 219 -16.27 -2.02 28.48
CA ARG A 219 -15.71 -2.90 29.53
C ARG A 219 -15.19 -2.16 30.77
N ARG A 220 -15.23 -0.82 30.82
CA ARG A 220 -14.62 0.02 31.88
C ARG A 220 -13.15 -0.30 32.17
N ASN A 221 -12.47 -1.01 31.26
CA ASN A 221 -11.20 -1.66 31.55
C ASN A 221 -9.99 -0.84 31.09
N LEU A 222 -10.22 0.26 30.37
CA LEU A 222 -9.17 1.17 29.93
C LEU A 222 -9.43 2.56 30.49
N ARG A 223 -8.46 3.07 31.26
CA ARG A 223 -8.32 4.50 31.61
C ARG A 223 -7.86 5.31 30.40
N LEU A 224 -8.45 5.06 29.23
CA LEU A 224 -8.20 5.91 28.08
C LEU A 224 -8.77 7.29 28.42
N ASN A 225 -7.89 8.28 28.48
CA ASN A 225 -8.25 9.65 28.77
C ASN A 225 -9.29 10.10 27.72
N ARG A 226 -10.48 10.53 28.16
CA ARG A 226 -11.57 11.00 27.26
C ARG A 226 -11.07 12.04 26.26
N ILE A 227 -10.08 12.84 26.65
CA ILE A 227 -9.42 13.85 25.82
C ILE A 227 -8.77 13.23 24.56
N ASN A 228 -8.18 12.05 24.67
CA ASN A 228 -7.49 11.39 23.56
C ASN A 228 -8.47 10.91 22.48
N PHE A 229 -9.64 10.44 22.89
CA PHE A 229 -10.70 10.02 21.96
C PHE A 229 -11.30 11.19 21.20
N TRP A 230 -11.56 12.30 21.89
CA TRP A 230 -12.05 13.51 21.22
C TRP A 230 -11.02 14.04 20.23
N SER A 231 -9.74 14.06 20.60
CA SER A 231 -8.65 14.48 19.71
C SER A 231 -8.60 13.62 18.45
N PHE A 232 -8.70 12.29 18.60
CA PHE A 232 -8.76 11.37 17.47
C PHE A 232 -10.00 11.59 16.61
N SER A 233 -11.18 11.70 17.22
CA SER A 233 -12.44 11.88 16.48
C SER A 233 -12.47 13.20 15.70
N VAL A 234 -11.96 14.27 16.30
CA VAL A 234 -11.77 15.57 15.65
C VAL A 234 -10.82 15.44 14.46
N ALA A 235 -9.73 14.69 14.58
CA ALA A 235 -8.82 14.44 13.46
C ALA A 235 -9.48 13.70 12.30
N VAL A 236 -10.30 12.68 12.57
CA VAL A 236 -11.07 11.97 11.53
C VAL A 236 -12.06 12.90 10.84
N VAL A 237 -12.84 13.65 11.61
CA VAL A 237 -13.81 14.63 11.06
C VAL A 237 -13.09 15.69 10.24
N ALA A 238 -11.97 16.23 10.73
CA ALA A 238 -11.15 17.18 10.00
C ALA A 238 -10.64 16.60 8.66
N GLY A 239 -10.20 15.33 8.66
CA GLY A 239 -9.80 14.63 7.43
C GLY A 239 -10.95 14.47 6.44
N LEU A 240 -12.16 14.13 6.91
CA LEU A 240 -13.36 14.03 6.06
C LEU A 240 -13.77 15.39 5.48
N LEU A 241 -13.73 16.45 6.29
CA LEU A 241 -14.02 17.81 5.84
C LEU A 241 -12.97 18.29 4.84
N LEU A 242 -11.70 17.95 5.04
CA LEU A 242 -10.63 18.27 4.11
C LEU A 242 -10.81 17.54 2.77
N ASP A 243 -11.10 16.23 2.77
CA ASP A 243 -11.41 15.51 1.52
C ASP A 243 -12.67 16.04 0.84
N TYR A 244 -13.73 16.40 1.59
CA TYR A 244 -14.89 17.07 1.03
C TYR A 244 -14.52 18.38 0.34
N LYS A 245 -13.70 19.22 1.00
CA LYS A 245 -13.21 20.48 0.42
C LYS A 245 -12.32 20.26 -0.79
N LEU A 246 -11.44 19.26 -0.77
CA LEU A 246 -10.59 18.91 -1.91
C LEU A 246 -11.41 18.45 -3.13
N ARG A 247 -12.60 17.89 -2.92
CA ARG A 247 -13.55 17.51 -3.99
C ARG A 247 -14.35 18.70 -4.51
N ASP A 248 -14.76 19.60 -3.61
CA ASP A 248 -15.45 20.85 -3.97
C ASP A 248 -14.51 21.82 -4.70
N TRP A 249 -13.21 21.73 -4.43
CA TRP A 249 -12.23 22.46 -5.21
C TRP A 249 -12.25 21.87 -6.62
N ASN A 250 -12.86 22.59 -7.56
CA ASN A 250 -12.91 22.30 -9.01
C ASN A 250 -11.53 22.13 -9.69
N PHE A 251 -10.46 21.97 -8.91
CA PHE A 251 -9.11 21.65 -9.36
C PHE A 251 -8.99 20.21 -9.86
N PHE A 252 -9.77 19.25 -9.35
CA PHE A 252 -9.71 17.84 -9.75
C PHE A 252 -11.09 17.18 -9.74
N ILE A 253 -11.30 16.21 -10.62
CA ILE A 253 -12.52 15.39 -10.63
C ILE A 253 -12.26 14.14 -9.80
N ILE A 254 -12.78 14.08 -8.58
CA ILE A 254 -12.80 12.83 -7.83
C ILE A 254 -14.22 12.27 -7.92
N PRO A 255 -14.47 11.25 -8.75
CA PRO A 255 -15.81 10.67 -8.87
C PRO A 255 -16.30 10.19 -7.51
N SER A 256 -17.61 10.33 -7.27
CA SER A 256 -18.23 9.53 -6.22
C SER A 256 -18.03 8.07 -6.61
N ALA A 257 -17.52 7.24 -5.69
CA ALA A 257 -16.92 5.93 -5.99
C ALA A 257 -17.85 4.91 -6.68
N TRP A 258 -19.10 5.27 -6.98
CA TRP A 258 -20.19 4.37 -7.28
C TRP A 258 -20.89 4.62 -8.62
N SER A 259 -20.78 5.80 -9.24
CA SER A 259 -21.60 6.10 -10.43
C SER A 259 -21.07 5.48 -11.72
N GLU A 260 -19.74 5.32 -11.87
CA GLU A 260 -19.14 4.89 -13.15
C GLU A 260 -18.73 3.42 -13.20
N ALA A 261 -18.26 2.85 -12.09
CA ALA A 261 -18.01 1.40 -12.05
C ALA A 261 -19.32 0.59 -12.20
N ALA A 262 -20.46 1.19 -11.83
CA ALA A 262 -21.77 0.60 -12.03
C ALA A 262 -22.23 0.67 -13.50
N SER A 263 -21.87 1.72 -14.24
CA SER A 263 -22.34 1.92 -15.63
C SER A 263 -21.66 1.01 -16.65
N ASP A 264 -20.40 0.62 -16.44
CA ASP A 264 -19.68 -0.28 -17.36
C ASP A 264 -20.08 -1.76 -17.21
N THR A 265 -20.76 -2.13 -16.12
CA THR A 265 -21.26 -3.49 -15.89
C THR A 265 -22.72 -3.62 -16.33
N GLY A 266 -22.99 -3.38 -17.62
CA GLY A 266 -24.35 -3.36 -18.17
C GLY A 266 -25.21 -4.50 -17.64
N ASN A 267 -26.32 -4.19 -16.94
CA ASN A 267 -27.41 -5.07 -16.50
C ASN A 267 -27.09 -6.55 -16.14
N ILE A 268 -25.90 -6.86 -15.62
CA ILE A 268 -25.63 -8.20 -15.10
C ILE A 268 -26.38 -8.35 -13.80
N ASP A 269 -27.35 -9.26 -13.79
CA ASP A 269 -28.20 -9.58 -12.64
C ASP A 269 -27.34 -9.91 -11.40
N LEU A 270 -27.75 -9.42 -10.23
CA LEU A 270 -27.01 -9.55 -8.97
C LEU A 270 -26.61 -11.02 -8.63
N PRO A 271 -27.43 -12.05 -8.93
CA PRO A 271 -27.05 -13.44 -8.73
C PRO A 271 -25.89 -13.89 -9.62
N ALA A 272 -25.80 -13.40 -10.86
CA ALA A 272 -24.69 -13.72 -11.76
C ALA A 272 -23.38 -13.05 -11.29
N ARG A 273 -23.47 -11.83 -10.73
CA ARG A 273 -22.32 -11.16 -10.06
C ARG A 273 -21.84 -11.96 -8.85
N LEU A 274 -22.78 -12.44 -8.03
CA LEU A 274 -22.49 -13.29 -6.88
C LEU A 274 -21.85 -14.62 -7.30
N LEU A 275 -22.29 -15.23 -8.41
CA LEU A 275 -21.76 -16.49 -8.92
C LEU A 275 -20.34 -16.35 -9.49
N LEU A 276 -20.07 -15.28 -10.26
CA LEU A 276 -18.74 -14.97 -10.81
C LEU A 276 -17.74 -14.62 -9.69
N ALA A 277 -18.13 -13.77 -8.74
CA ALA A 277 -17.32 -13.46 -7.56
C ALA A 277 -17.04 -14.71 -6.70
N ALA A 278 -18.01 -15.63 -6.63
CA ALA A 278 -17.85 -16.90 -5.92
C ALA A 278 -16.96 -17.91 -6.67
N GLN A 279 -16.86 -17.86 -8.00
CA GLN A 279 -16.01 -18.75 -8.80
C GLN A 279 -14.52 -18.36 -8.72
N ASP A 280 -14.19 -17.08 -8.83
CA ASP A 280 -12.78 -16.61 -8.81
C ASP A 280 -12.18 -16.49 -7.39
N GLY A 281 -13.00 -16.29 -6.37
CA GLY A 281 -12.54 -16.04 -4.99
C GLY A 281 -12.65 -17.23 -4.02
N ARG A 282 -13.27 -18.34 -4.43
CA ARG A 282 -13.73 -19.43 -3.54
C ARG A 282 -12.64 -19.96 -2.60
N GLN A 283 -11.42 -20.14 -3.10
CA GLN A 283 -10.31 -20.66 -2.29
C GLN A 283 -9.78 -19.63 -1.29
N LEU A 284 -9.70 -18.35 -1.66
CA LEU A 284 -9.17 -17.31 -0.78
C LEU A 284 -10.15 -16.98 0.36
N TYR A 285 -11.45 -16.95 0.06
CA TYR A 285 -12.49 -16.71 1.09
C TYR A 285 -12.61 -17.88 2.06
N LEU A 286 -12.54 -19.13 1.58
CA LEU A 286 -12.54 -20.30 2.45
C LEU A 286 -11.25 -20.39 3.29
N LEU A 287 -10.08 -20.04 2.74
CA LEU A 287 -8.82 -19.95 3.50
C LEU A 287 -8.84 -18.83 4.54
N ALA A 288 -9.36 -17.65 4.19
CA ALA A 288 -9.48 -16.52 5.13
C ALA A 288 -10.49 -16.83 6.25
N ALA A 289 -11.64 -17.41 5.91
CA ALA A 289 -12.66 -17.82 6.88
C ALA A 289 -12.20 -19.00 7.75
N ALA A 290 -11.52 -20.00 7.18
CA ALA A 290 -10.96 -21.12 7.93
C ALA A 290 -9.79 -20.66 8.83
N GLY A 291 -8.90 -19.81 8.34
CA GLY A 291 -7.85 -19.18 9.13
C GLY A 291 -8.41 -18.35 10.28
N PHE A 292 -9.48 -17.61 10.03
CA PHE A 292 -10.21 -16.86 11.05
C PHE A 292 -10.86 -17.77 12.11
N LEU A 293 -11.55 -18.84 11.70
CA LEU A 293 -12.16 -19.82 12.60
C LEU A 293 -11.10 -20.51 13.47
N LEU A 294 -10.00 -20.97 12.87
CA LEU A 294 -8.91 -21.62 13.59
C LEU A 294 -8.30 -20.67 14.63
N LEU A 295 -8.15 -19.40 14.27
CA LEU A 295 -7.59 -18.38 15.13
C LEU A 295 -8.53 -17.97 16.26
N MET A 296 -9.83 -17.82 15.99
CA MET A 296 -10.85 -17.61 17.03
C MET A 296 -10.86 -18.76 18.04
N LEU A 297 -10.68 -20.00 17.60
CA LEU A 297 -10.57 -21.16 18.49
C LEU A 297 -9.30 -21.11 19.35
N VAL A 298 -8.16 -20.66 18.80
CA VAL A 298 -6.92 -20.44 19.55
C VAL A 298 -7.11 -19.34 20.60
N LEU A 299 -7.78 -18.23 20.25
CA LEU A 299 -8.04 -17.14 21.19
C LEU A 299 -9.02 -17.53 22.29
N ILE A 300 -10.08 -18.27 21.96
CA ILE A 300 -11.01 -18.82 22.96
C ILE A 300 -10.25 -19.73 23.93
N ARG A 301 -9.31 -20.53 23.42
CA ARG A 301 -8.41 -21.33 24.27
C ARG A 301 -7.50 -20.47 25.13
N ILE A 302 -6.85 -19.44 24.58
CA ILE A 302 -5.96 -18.54 25.34
C ILE A 302 -6.75 -17.80 26.43
N ALA A 303 -7.90 -17.23 26.09
CA ALA A 303 -8.76 -16.53 27.03
C ALA A 303 -9.29 -17.44 28.16
N ARG A 304 -9.59 -18.70 27.84
CA ARG A 304 -9.96 -19.72 28.84
C ARG A 304 -8.75 -20.24 29.64
N ALA A 305 -7.56 -20.24 29.05
CA ALA A 305 -6.33 -20.74 29.66
C ALA A 305 -5.57 -19.67 30.47
N THR A 306 -5.92 -18.39 30.36
CA THR A 306 -5.63 -17.39 31.39
C THR A 306 -6.61 -17.62 32.53
N PRO A 307 -6.23 -18.35 33.61
CA PRO A 307 -7.10 -18.44 34.77
C PRO A 307 -7.38 -17.04 35.27
N GLU A 308 -8.57 -16.83 35.83
CA GLU A 308 -8.89 -15.71 36.71
C GLU A 308 -7.99 -15.73 37.96
N ARG A 309 -6.67 -15.63 37.80
CA ARG A 309 -5.71 -15.46 38.89
C ARG A 309 -5.76 -14.05 39.48
N THR A 310 -6.66 -13.20 38.97
CA THR A 310 -7.12 -11.99 39.68
C THR A 310 -8.32 -12.28 40.59
N GLY A 311 -8.82 -13.51 40.65
CA GLY A 311 -9.59 -14.01 41.78
C GLY A 311 -8.72 -14.02 43.02
N GLY A 312 -8.64 -12.88 43.70
CA GLY A 312 -8.37 -12.85 45.12
C GLY A 312 -6.95 -13.22 45.56
N VAL A 313 -5.90 -12.85 44.82
CA VAL A 313 -4.77 -12.26 45.56
C VAL A 313 -5.17 -10.82 45.81
N ALA A 314 -6.13 -10.62 46.72
CA ALA A 314 -6.06 -9.49 47.61
C ALA A 314 -4.67 -9.63 48.24
N TYR A 315 -3.67 -9.02 47.59
CA TYR A 315 -2.39 -8.73 48.21
C TYR A 315 -2.82 -7.90 49.40
N ASN A 316 -2.88 -8.60 50.51
CA ASN A 316 -3.42 -8.16 51.77
C ASN A 316 -2.71 -6.84 52.01
N ALA A 317 -3.39 -5.71 51.75
CA ALA A 317 -2.79 -4.40 51.88
C ALA A 317 -2.34 -4.19 53.34
N ASP A 318 -2.92 -4.99 54.24
CA ASP A 318 -2.52 -5.15 55.63
C ASP A 318 -1.23 -5.97 55.85
N PHE A 319 -0.83 -6.88 54.95
CA PHE A 319 0.45 -7.60 55.04
C PHE A 319 1.63 -6.71 54.66
N LEU A 320 1.48 -5.83 53.65
CA LEU A 320 2.51 -4.83 53.31
C LEU A 320 2.46 -3.59 54.21
N LYS A 321 1.36 -3.32 54.93
CA LYS A 321 1.33 -2.29 55.98
C LYS A 321 1.95 -2.74 57.30
N LYS A 322 2.06 -4.06 57.56
CA LYS A 322 2.60 -4.59 58.84
C LYS A 322 4.05 -5.06 58.78
N SER A 323 4.64 -5.30 57.61
CA SER A 323 6.09 -5.60 57.53
C SER A 323 6.93 -4.33 57.38
N ASP A 324 7.31 -3.76 58.53
CA ASP A 324 8.47 -2.88 58.75
C ASP A 324 8.78 -1.82 57.68
N TYR A 325 7.86 -0.86 57.54
CA TYR A 325 8.06 0.40 56.81
C TYR A 325 9.14 1.32 57.43
N LYS A 326 9.91 0.87 58.44
CA LYS A 326 10.76 1.75 59.23
C LYS A 326 12.23 1.83 58.85
N ASN A 327 12.81 0.97 58.00
CA ASN A 327 14.27 1.04 57.80
C ASN A 327 14.88 0.89 56.40
N ASN A 328 14.13 0.63 55.31
CA ASN A 328 14.77 0.51 53.98
C ASN A 328 14.17 1.47 52.93
N ARG A 329 14.75 2.67 52.82
CA ARG A 329 14.59 3.58 51.67
C ARG A 329 15.13 3.01 50.34
N GLY A 330 15.71 1.80 50.34
CA GLY A 330 16.27 1.14 49.15
C GLY A 330 15.25 0.40 48.27
N ASP A 331 14.05 0.08 48.78
CA ASP A 331 13.11 -0.83 48.09
C ASP A 331 11.93 -0.16 47.37
N SER A 332 11.87 1.18 47.34
CA SER A 332 10.84 1.87 46.53
C SER A 332 11.00 1.59 45.03
N GLU A 333 12.22 1.31 44.57
CA GLU A 333 12.52 1.03 43.18
C GLU A 333 12.09 -0.39 42.75
N SER A 334 12.12 -1.36 43.67
CA SER A 334 11.72 -2.75 43.40
C SER A 334 10.19 -2.88 43.33
N ILE A 335 9.46 -2.17 44.19
CA ILE A 335 7.98 -2.12 44.15
C ILE A 335 7.48 -1.43 42.87
N ALA A 336 8.10 -0.31 42.47
CA ALA A 336 7.75 0.38 41.21
C ALA A 336 8.02 -0.49 39.96
N LYS A 337 9.06 -1.33 40.00
CA LYS A 337 9.35 -2.32 38.93
C LYS A 337 8.29 -3.42 38.84
N ILE A 338 7.83 -3.94 39.99
CA ILE A 338 6.81 -5.00 40.02
C ILE A 338 5.46 -4.47 39.51
N GLN A 339 5.05 -3.26 39.93
CA GLN A 339 3.81 -2.64 39.46
C GLN A 339 3.82 -2.37 37.94
N ASN A 340 4.95 -1.96 37.37
CA ASN A 340 5.07 -1.76 35.93
C ASN A 340 5.02 -3.08 35.12
N SER A 341 5.40 -4.21 35.71
CA SER A 341 5.38 -5.51 35.02
C SER A 341 3.96 -6.06 34.80
N GLY A 342 3.01 -5.75 35.69
CA GLY A 342 1.61 -6.18 35.57
C GLY A 342 0.85 -5.56 34.39
N ASN A 343 1.17 -4.30 34.03
CA ASN A 343 0.52 -3.61 32.91
C ASN A 343 0.90 -4.18 31.53
N VAL A 344 2.07 -4.82 31.43
CA VAL A 344 2.56 -5.38 30.15
C VAL A 344 1.81 -6.65 29.78
N ALA A 345 1.48 -7.49 30.77
CA ALA A 345 0.77 -8.74 30.55
C ALA A 345 -0.66 -8.53 30.00
N GLY A 346 -1.32 -7.42 30.38
CA GLY A 346 -2.64 -7.05 29.86
C GLY A 346 -2.62 -6.47 28.44
N ALA A 347 -1.54 -5.78 28.04
CA ALA A 347 -1.46 -5.07 26.76
C ALA A 347 -1.35 -6.01 25.54
N ILE A 348 -0.69 -7.17 25.69
CA ILE A 348 -0.44 -8.10 24.59
C ILE A 348 -1.75 -8.75 24.07
N PRO A 349 -2.61 -9.35 24.93
CA PRO A 349 -3.89 -9.90 24.48
C PRO A 349 -4.79 -8.84 23.83
N THR A 350 -4.78 -7.60 24.35
CA THR A 350 -5.55 -6.52 23.74
C THR A 350 -5.02 -6.19 22.35
N LEU A 351 -3.70 -6.01 22.19
CA LEU A 351 -3.06 -5.76 20.89
C LEU A 351 -3.37 -6.86 19.86
N ILE A 352 -3.31 -8.12 20.28
CA ILE A 352 -3.67 -9.26 19.43
C ILE A 352 -5.14 -9.12 19.02
N PHE A 353 -6.05 -8.92 19.96
CA PHE A 353 -7.48 -8.73 19.68
C PHE A 353 -7.75 -7.57 18.70
N PHE A 354 -7.08 -6.43 18.87
CA PHE A 354 -7.19 -5.26 17.98
C PHE A 354 -6.89 -5.62 16.53
N VAL A 355 -5.74 -6.24 16.31
CA VAL A 355 -5.30 -6.55 14.96
C VAL A 355 -6.18 -7.61 14.32
N LEU A 356 -6.72 -8.55 15.10
CA LEU A 356 -7.61 -9.59 14.57
C LEU A 356 -8.99 -9.07 14.17
N ILE A 357 -9.58 -8.17 14.97
CA ILE A 357 -10.80 -7.46 14.55
C ILE A 357 -10.52 -6.60 13.32
N GLY A 358 -9.39 -5.89 13.29
CA GLY A 358 -9.00 -5.10 12.13
C GLY A 358 -8.87 -5.92 10.86
N THR A 359 -8.16 -7.06 10.93
CA THR A 359 -8.08 -8.02 9.82
C THR A 359 -9.46 -8.49 9.40
N LEU A 360 -10.33 -8.90 10.33
CA LEU A 360 -11.67 -9.39 10.02
C LEU A 360 -12.49 -8.32 9.28
N LEU A 361 -12.54 -7.11 9.82
CA LEU A 361 -13.28 -6.01 9.21
C LEU A 361 -12.73 -5.65 7.84
N SER A 362 -11.40 -5.67 7.67
CA SER A 362 -10.78 -5.41 6.38
C SER A 362 -11.11 -6.51 5.36
N VAL A 363 -11.13 -7.78 5.78
CA VAL A 363 -11.57 -8.90 4.92
C VAL A 363 -13.03 -8.73 4.56
N LEU A 364 -13.92 -8.54 5.54
CA LEU A 364 -15.36 -8.38 5.33
C LEU A 364 -15.67 -7.18 4.43
N ALA A 365 -15.00 -6.05 4.63
CA ALA A 365 -15.17 -4.88 3.79
C ALA A 365 -14.71 -5.15 2.35
N THR A 366 -13.56 -5.82 2.16
CA THR A 366 -13.07 -6.15 0.83
C THR A 366 -13.97 -7.15 0.12
N THR A 367 -14.45 -8.18 0.83
CA THR A 367 -15.44 -9.14 0.34
C THR A 367 -16.74 -8.44 -0.03
N GLY A 368 -17.26 -7.59 0.86
CA GLY A 368 -18.48 -6.81 0.63
C GLY A 368 -18.35 -5.90 -0.59
N MET A 369 -17.23 -5.18 -0.71
CA MET A 369 -16.93 -4.34 -1.88
C MET A 369 -16.84 -5.16 -3.16
N THR A 370 -16.23 -6.35 -3.11
CA THR A 370 -16.16 -7.26 -4.25
C THR A 370 -17.55 -7.71 -4.69
N VAL A 371 -18.39 -8.10 -3.74
CA VAL A 371 -19.77 -8.52 -4.00
C VAL A 371 -20.59 -7.38 -4.60
N LEU A 372 -20.47 -6.17 -4.06
CA LEU A 372 -21.23 -5.01 -4.52
C LEU A 372 -20.76 -4.49 -5.88
N SER A 373 -19.44 -4.47 -6.11
CA SER A 373 -18.85 -3.96 -7.36
C SER A 373 -18.80 -4.98 -8.49
N GLY A 374 -18.96 -6.28 -8.17
CA GLY A 374 -18.73 -7.38 -9.11
C GLY A 374 -17.25 -7.60 -9.48
N HIS A 375 -16.33 -6.83 -8.90
CA HIS A 375 -14.91 -6.86 -9.23
C HIS A 375 -14.08 -7.29 -8.02
N PHE A 376 -13.48 -8.48 -8.10
CA PHE A 376 -12.53 -8.92 -7.09
C PHE A 376 -11.14 -8.39 -7.43
N ALA A 377 -10.64 -7.50 -6.59
CA ALA A 377 -9.25 -7.05 -6.65
C ALA A 377 -8.52 -7.59 -5.41
N PRO A 378 -7.92 -8.80 -5.47
CA PRO A 378 -7.29 -9.45 -4.32
C PRO A 378 -6.20 -8.59 -3.66
N ARG A 379 -5.63 -7.62 -4.40
CA ARG A 379 -4.72 -6.61 -3.87
C ARG A 379 -5.27 -5.85 -2.65
N TYR A 380 -6.58 -5.66 -2.54
CA TYR A 380 -7.19 -4.99 -1.38
C TYR A 380 -7.25 -5.88 -0.12
N LEU A 381 -7.08 -7.20 -0.25
CA LEU A 381 -6.99 -8.08 0.91
C LEU A 381 -5.62 -8.05 1.58
N GLY A 382 -4.59 -7.61 0.86
CA GLY A 382 -3.26 -7.78 1.39
C GLY A 382 -2.91 -6.91 2.60
N PRO A 383 -3.44 -5.68 2.79
CA PRO A 383 -3.34 -5.00 4.09
C PRO A 383 -3.90 -5.86 5.24
N ALA A 384 -5.02 -6.56 5.02
CA ALA A 384 -5.63 -7.46 6.01
C ALA A 384 -4.76 -8.69 6.30
N MET A 385 -4.23 -9.34 5.25
CA MET A 385 -3.33 -10.50 5.38
C MET A 385 -2.04 -10.11 6.09
N LEU A 386 -1.51 -8.94 5.78
CA LEU A 386 -0.28 -8.44 6.34
C LEU A 386 -0.42 -8.09 7.83
N LEU A 387 -1.57 -7.51 8.22
CA LEU A 387 -1.97 -7.37 9.63
C LEU A 387 -2.10 -8.73 10.33
N LEU A 388 -2.68 -9.73 9.66
CA LEU A 388 -2.84 -11.09 10.19
C LEU A 388 -1.49 -11.79 10.41
N PHE A 389 -0.56 -11.72 9.46
CA PHE A 389 0.76 -12.32 9.62
C PHE A 389 1.56 -11.63 10.71
N SER A 390 1.47 -10.30 10.79
CA SER A 390 2.08 -9.53 11.88
C SER A 390 1.55 -9.97 13.25
N THR A 391 0.26 -10.32 13.35
CA THR A 391 -0.34 -10.83 14.60
C THR A 391 0.02 -12.25 14.95
N LEU A 392 -0.08 -13.18 13.99
CA LEU A 392 0.26 -14.58 14.23
C LEU A 392 1.73 -14.70 14.64
N PHE A 393 2.58 -13.85 14.08
CA PHE A 393 3.97 -13.72 14.49
C PHE A 393 4.08 -13.17 15.93
N LEU A 394 3.43 -12.04 16.24
CA LEU A 394 3.37 -11.48 17.59
C LEU A 394 2.93 -12.51 18.66
N ALA A 395 1.93 -13.32 18.34
CA ALA A 395 1.33 -14.31 19.23
C ALA A 395 2.21 -15.56 19.44
N SER A 396 3.05 -15.94 18.47
CA SER A 396 3.90 -17.14 18.55
C SER A 396 5.24 -16.91 19.28
N MET A 397 5.65 -15.66 19.45
CA MET A 397 6.95 -15.30 20.03
C MET A 397 7.16 -15.69 21.50
N PRO A 398 6.17 -15.68 22.41
CA PRO A 398 6.37 -16.16 23.78
C PRO A 398 6.84 -17.62 23.85
N GLY A 399 6.38 -18.47 22.91
CA GLY A 399 6.81 -19.87 22.81
C GLY A 399 8.25 -20.03 22.30
N LEU A 400 8.65 -19.22 21.31
CA LEU A 400 10.03 -19.19 20.80
C LEU A 400 11.02 -18.63 21.83
N TRP A 401 10.55 -17.77 22.72
CA TRP A 401 11.37 -17.16 23.76
C TRP A 401 11.77 -18.12 24.90
N GLY A 402 10.95 -19.15 25.13
CA GLY A 402 11.26 -20.25 26.05
C GLY A 402 12.47 -21.09 25.64
N ILE A 403 12.95 -20.95 24.40
CA ILE A 403 14.16 -21.61 23.89
C ILE A 403 15.39 -20.78 24.31
N THR A 404 15.69 -20.81 25.61
CA THR A 404 16.63 -19.91 26.31
C THR A 404 18.09 -19.98 25.84
N GLY A 405 18.51 -21.06 25.18
CA GLY A 405 19.90 -21.29 24.76
C GLY A 405 20.40 -20.43 23.58
N LEU A 406 19.52 -19.84 22.77
CA LEU A 406 19.90 -19.08 21.56
C LEU A 406 19.97 -17.56 21.77
N ARG A 407 19.64 -17.07 22.98
CA ARG A 407 19.43 -15.65 23.32
C ARG A 407 20.58 -14.70 22.93
N ASN A 408 21.82 -15.19 22.81
CA ASN A 408 23.01 -14.41 22.46
C ASN A 408 23.57 -14.69 21.06
N LYS A 409 23.07 -15.71 20.34
CA LYS A 409 23.61 -16.15 19.05
C LYS A 409 22.83 -15.60 17.84
N TRP A 410 21.61 -15.13 18.04
CA TRP A 410 20.76 -14.56 16.98
C TRP A 410 21.42 -13.44 16.16
N PRO A 411 22.12 -12.44 16.75
CA PRO A 411 22.74 -11.38 15.95
C PRO A 411 23.82 -11.92 15.00
N VAL A 412 24.56 -12.95 15.43
CA VAL A 412 25.62 -13.59 14.62
C VAL A 412 25.01 -14.41 13.50
N LEU A 413 24.00 -15.24 13.80
CA LEU A 413 23.30 -16.03 12.78
C LEU A 413 22.70 -15.13 11.70
N ILE A 414 22.10 -14.00 12.10
CA ILE A 414 21.47 -13.06 11.17
C ILE A 414 22.53 -12.30 10.37
N ALA A 415 23.63 -11.85 10.99
CA ALA A 415 24.75 -11.26 10.26
C ALA A 415 25.32 -12.22 9.21
N CYS A 416 25.48 -13.51 9.55
CA CYS A 416 25.89 -14.54 8.61
C CYS A 416 24.88 -14.72 7.47
N MET A 417 23.57 -14.78 7.77
CA MET A 417 22.54 -14.89 6.73
C MET A 417 22.49 -13.66 5.81
N SER A 418 22.64 -12.44 6.36
CA SER A 418 22.70 -11.21 5.58
C SER A 418 23.95 -11.17 4.70
N ILE A 419 25.11 -11.60 5.21
CA ILE A 419 26.34 -11.73 4.42
C ILE A 419 26.16 -12.77 3.33
N VAL A 420 25.57 -13.93 3.62
CA VAL A 420 25.28 -14.96 2.61
C VAL A 420 24.36 -14.39 1.53
N LEU A 421 23.30 -13.66 1.89
CA LEU A 421 22.40 -13.01 0.93
C LEU A 421 23.12 -11.95 0.07
N ILE A 422 23.94 -11.10 0.68
CA ILE A 422 24.73 -10.07 -0.02
C ILE A 422 25.77 -10.71 -0.94
N VAL A 423 26.49 -11.74 -0.48
CA VAL A 423 27.50 -12.46 -1.27
C VAL A 423 26.86 -13.27 -2.38
N SER A 424 25.71 -13.90 -2.13
CA SER A 424 24.94 -14.61 -3.17
C SER A 424 24.51 -13.63 -4.24
N ALA A 425 23.99 -12.47 -3.83
CA ALA A 425 23.64 -11.41 -4.74
C ALA A 425 24.82 -10.89 -5.59
N ILE A 426 25.98 -10.64 -4.98
CA ILE A 426 27.19 -10.25 -5.72
C ILE A 426 27.64 -11.39 -6.66
N GLY A 427 27.61 -12.64 -6.19
CA GLY A 427 28.01 -13.84 -6.93
C GLY A 427 27.11 -14.18 -8.12
N PHE A 428 25.83 -13.79 -8.10
CA PHE A 428 24.92 -13.90 -9.25
C PHE A 428 25.17 -12.84 -10.33
N GLY A 429 26.29 -12.10 -10.26
CA GLY A 429 26.71 -11.20 -11.34
C GLY A 429 25.86 -9.94 -11.45
N ILE A 430 25.38 -9.41 -10.31
CA ILE A 430 24.63 -8.15 -10.26
C ILE A 430 25.55 -7.00 -10.66
N SER A 431 25.60 -6.71 -11.97
CA SER A 431 26.26 -5.53 -12.52
C SER A 431 25.47 -4.27 -12.16
N PHE A 432 26.18 -3.23 -11.71
CA PHE A 432 25.62 -1.89 -11.45
C PHE A 432 25.34 -1.10 -12.74
N ARG A 433 25.60 -1.65 -13.93
CA ARG A 433 25.14 -1.00 -15.16
C ARG A 433 23.63 -0.84 -15.11
N SER A 434 23.20 0.40 -15.30
CA SER A 434 21.81 0.87 -15.31
C SER A 434 20.91 -0.16 -15.98
N ILE A 435 20.08 -0.85 -15.19
CA ILE A 435 18.98 -1.64 -15.73
C ILE A 435 17.95 -0.59 -16.15
N ARG A 436 18.13 -0.04 -17.36
CA ARG A 436 17.09 0.78 -17.97
C ARG A 436 15.96 -0.17 -18.29
N PHE A 437 14.98 -0.26 -17.39
CA PHE A 437 13.76 -0.97 -17.69
C PHE A 437 13.16 -0.31 -18.93
N GLN A 438 12.93 -1.11 -19.97
CA GLN A 438 12.31 -0.66 -21.20
C GLN A 438 11.05 -1.50 -21.39
N HIS A 439 9.89 -0.85 -21.41
CA HIS A 439 8.63 -1.54 -21.62
C HIS A 439 8.62 -2.16 -23.04
N PRO A 440 8.41 -3.48 -23.20
CA PRO A 440 8.59 -4.17 -24.48
C PRO A 440 7.77 -3.56 -25.63
N LEU A 441 6.53 -3.17 -25.35
CA LEU A 441 5.66 -2.49 -26.32
C LEU A 441 6.19 -1.10 -26.68
N ALA A 442 6.69 -0.33 -25.71
CA ALA A 442 7.24 1.02 -25.95
C ALA A 442 8.53 0.94 -26.79
N ALA A 443 9.40 -0.02 -26.48
CA ALA A 443 10.62 -0.29 -27.23
C ALA A 443 10.33 -0.65 -28.70
N CYS A 444 9.36 -1.54 -28.90
CA CYS A 444 8.92 -1.95 -30.23
C CYS A 444 8.34 -0.79 -31.03
N LEU A 445 7.41 -0.03 -30.45
CA LEU A 445 6.81 1.12 -31.12
C LEU A 445 7.86 2.19 -31.44
N THR A 446 8.81 2.44 -30.53
CA THR A 446 9.93 3.36 -30.74
C THR A 446 10.76 2.97 -31.97
N LYS A 447 11.06 1.67 -32.15
CA LYS A 447 11.78 1.14 -33.33
C LYS A 447 11.00 1.35 -34.63
N HIS A 448 9.67 1.35 -34.57
CA HIS A 448 8.78 1.50 -35.72
C HIS A 448 8.28 2.93 -35.95
N ALA A 449 8.51 3.83 -35.01
CA ALA A 449 7.96 5.19 -35.04
C ALA A 449 8.38 5.97 -36.28
N GLN A 450 9.66 5.92 -36.67
CA GLN A 450 10.13 6.62 -37.88
C GLN A 450 9.53 6.04 -39.16
N ARG A 451 9.39 4.71 -39.25
CA ARG A 451 8.88 4.03 -40.45
C ARG A 451 7.40 4.33 -40.69
N TYR A 452 6.61 4.40 -39.62
CA TYR A 452 5.15 4.58 -39.70
C TYR A 452 4.71 5.97 -39.21
N ASN A 453 5.64 6.89 -38.98
CA ASN A 453 5.35 8.26 -38.51
C ASN A 453 4.44 8.28 -37.25
N LEU A 454 4.77 7.45 -36.25
CA LEU A 454 3.94 7.25 -35.05
C LEU A 454 4.18 8.35 -34.01
N HIS A 455 3.13 9.03 -33.59
CA HIS A 455 3.15 10.08 -32.57
C HIS A 455 2.15 9.81 -31.46
N ASN A 456 0.86 9.63 -31.81
CA ASN A 456 -0.19 9.40 -30.84
C ASN A 456 -0.86 8.04 -31.07
N GLY A 457 -1.19 7.34 -29.99
CA GLY A 457 -1.84 6.05 -30.06
C GLY A 457 -2.97 5.89 -29.06
N LEU A 458 -3.72 4.81 -29.22
CA LEU A 458 -4.75 4.37 -28.28
C LEU A 458 -4.40 2.97 -27.77
N ALA A 459 -4.69 2.70 -26.50
CA ALA A 459 -4.54 1.37 -25.91
C ALA A 459 -5.51 1.21 -24.73
N ASP A 460 -5.60 0.01 -24.14
CA ASP A 460 -6.28 -0.13 -22.85
C ASP A 460 -5.52 0.59 -21.72
N TYR A 461 -6.16 0.70 -20.55
CA TYR A 461 -5.59 1.33 -19.36
C TYR A 461 -4.18 0.85 -19.02
N TRP A 462 -3.94 -0.46 -19.07
CA TRP A 462 -2.72 -1.07 -18.58
C TRP A 462 -1.54 -0.87 -19.54
N ASN A 463 -1.80 -0.75 -20.84
CA ASN A 463 -0.76 -0.55 -21.85
C ASN A 463 -0.48 0.92 -22.15
N ALA A 464 -1.48 1.81 -22.06
CA ALA A 464 -1.37 3.20 -22.48
C ALA A 464 -0.29 3.99 -21.73
N ARG A 465 -0.36 4.00 -20.39
CA ARG A 465 0.55 4.80 -19.56
C ARG A 465 1.99 4.30 -19.58
N PRO A 466 2.28 3.00 -19.37
CA PRO A 466 3.66 2.51 -19.48
C PRO A 466 4.24 2.79 -20.87
N THR A 467 3.44 2.61 -21.93
CA THR A 467 3.90 2.88 -23.31
C THR A 467 4.25 4.34 -23.53
N THR A 468 3.44 5.27 -23.02
CA THR A 468 3.72 6.71 -23.09
C THR A 468 5.02 7.06 -22.38
N LEU A 469 5.18 6.61 -21.13
CA LEU A 469 6.27 7.05 -20.28
C LEU A 469 7.62 6.41 -20.64
N PHE A 470 7.61 5.21 -21.21
CA PHE A 470 8.83 4.51 -21.66
C PHE A 470 9.12 4.66 -23.16
N SER A 471 8.35 5.48 -23.88
CA SER A 471 8.62 5.81 -25.27
C SER A 471 9.82 6.75 -25.36
N ALA A 472 10.86 6.36 -26.10
CA ALA A 472 12.04 7.23 -26.28
C ALA A 472 11.76 8.44 -27.18
N ASN A 473 10.66 8.39 -27.93
CA ASN A 473 10.31 9.41 -28.94
C ASN A 473 9.19 10.34 -28.47
N GLY A 474 8.80 10.27 -27.19
CA GLY A 474 7.73 11.09 -26.63
C GLY A 474 6.33 10.76 -27.17
N MET A 475 6.10 9.52 -27.63
CA MET A 475 4.77 9.10 -28.10
C MET A 475 3.74 9.20 -26.97
N LEU A 476 2.55 9.74 -27.27
CA LEU A 476 1.43 9.81 -26.36
C LEU A 476 0.45 8.68 -26.66
N VAL A 477 0.23 7.77 -25.72
CA VAL A 477 -0.77 6.70 -25.85
C VAL A 477 -1.87 6.91 -24.84
N ASN A 478 -3.08 7.19 -25.33
CA ASN A 478 -4.23 7.48 -24.50
C ASN A 478 -5.04 6.23 -24.20
N PRO A 479 -5.49 6.04 -22.94
CA PRO A 479 -6.27 4.87 -22.57
C PRO A 479 -7.73 4.99 -23.04
N VAL A 480 -8.26 3.91 -23.61
CA VAL A 480 -9.67 3.80 -24.00
C VAL A 480 -10.32 2.57 -23.38
N SER A 481 -11.65 2.60 -23.24
CA SER A 481 -12.43 1.43 -22.84
C SER A 481 -12.55 0.41 -23.98
N ALA A 482 -13.09 -0.77 -23.69
CA ALA A 482 -13.34 -1.81 -24.70
C ALA A 482 -14.22 -1.34 -25.87
N ASP A 483 -15.09 -0.35 -25.62
CA ASP A 483 -15.99 0.27 -26.60
C ASP A 483 -15.39 1.53 -27.25
N LEU A 484 -14.08 1.75 -27.07
CA LEU A 484 -13.30 2.84 -27.65
C LEU A 484 -13.71 4.24 -27.15
N GLN A 485 -14.26 4.32 -25.94
CA GLN A 485 -14.52 5.60 -25.28
C GLN A 485 -13.29 6.06 -24.50
N PRO A 486 -13.05 7.38 -24.34
CA PRO A 486 -11.96 7.87 -23.51
C PRO A 486 -12.04 7.34 -22.09
N LEU A 487 -10.96 6.74 -21.60
CA LEU A 487 -10.89 6.30 -20.21
C LEU A 487 -10.25 7.40 -19.36
N TYR A 488 -11.10 8.09 -18.61
CA TYR A 488 -10.67 9.19 -17.74
C TYR A 488 -10.13 8.71 -16.39
N TRP A 489 -10.25 7.43 -16.05
CA TRP A 489 -9.81 6.90 -14.74
C TRP A 489 -8.32 7.15 -14.52
N ILE A 490 -8.00 7.91 -13.47
CA ILE A 490 -6.63 8.28 -13.10
C ILE A 490 -5.93 8.91 -14.30
N ASN A 491 -6.56 9.88 -14.98
CA ASN A 491 -6.03 10.45 -16.21
C ASN A 491 -6.42 11.91 -16.40
N ASN A 492 -5.72 12.61 -17.30
CA ASN A 492 -6.02 13.99 -17.65
C ASN A 492 -6.88 14.04 -18.93
N TYR A 493 -8.06 14.68 -18.88
CA TYR A 493 -8.91 14.80 -20.07
C TYR A 493 -8.24 15.57 -21.20
N TYR A 494 -7.34 16.52 -20.88
CA TYR A 494 -6.59 17.25 -21.88
C TYR A 494 -5.64 16.36 -22.68
N ALA A 495 -5.34 15.15 -22.22
CA ALA A 495 -4.59 14.19 -23.01
C ALA A 495 -5.36 13.78 -24.29
N PHE A 496 -6.70 13.77 -24.25
CA PHE A 496 -7.55 13.37 -25.39
C PHE A 496 -7.92 14.51 -26.31
N PHE A 497 -8.15 15.70 -25.75
CA PHE A 497 -8.67 16.86 -26.48
C PHE A 497 -7.64 17.95 -26.72
N GLY A 498 -6.45 17.81 -26.13
CA GLY A 498 -5.41 18.82 -26.07
C GLY A 498 -5.76 19.98 -25.13
N ALA A 499 -4.75 20.80 -24.83
CA ALA A 499 -4.98 22.11 -24.23
C ALA A 499 -5.54 23.12 -25.25
N GLN A 500 -5.18 22.93 -26.53
CA GLN A 500 -5.60 23.78 -27.66
C GLN A 500 -6.22 22.95 -28.80
N ASP A 501 -5.53 21.88 -29.24
CA ASP A 501 -5.99 21.02 -30.34
C ASP A 501 -5.91 19.53 -29.97
N SER A 502 -6.91 18.76 -30.42
CA SER A 502 -6.94 17.31 -30.19
C SER A 502 -5.83 16.60 -30.98
N PRO A 503 -5.10 15.65 -30.37
CA PRO A 503 -4.08 14.88 -31.05
C PRO A 503 -4.67 14.03 -32.17
N ALA A 504 -3.97 13.98 -33.30
CA ALA A 504 -4.27 13.02 -34.36
C ALA A 504 -3.66 11.66 -34.00
N TYR A 505 -4.48 10.61 -33.97
CA TYR A 505 -4.05 9.25 -33.60
C TYR A 505 -3.53 8.47 -34.81
N ASP A 506 -2.39 7.79 -34.69
CA ASP A 506 -1.74 7.05 -35.77
C ASP A 506 -1.86 5.53 -35.62
N PHE A 507 -2.09 5.03 -34.40
CA PHE A 507 -2.15 3.60 -34.12
C PHE A 507 -3.02 3.25 -32.92
N ILE A 508 -3.43 1.98 -32.84
CA ILE A 508 -4.13 1.41 -31.68
C ILE A 508 -3.55 0.04 -31.31
N VAL A 509 -3.44 -0.22 -30.02
CA VAL A 509 -3.04 -1.50 -29.44
C VAL A 509 -4.30 -2.27 -29.04
N PRO A 510 -4.80 -3.22 -29.86
CA PRO A 510 -6.03 -3.98 -29.59
C PRO A 510 -5.97 -4.94 -28.39
N GLU A 511 -4.82 -5.12 -27.74
CA GLU A 511 -4.68 -5.95 -26.54
C GLU A 511 -5.71 -5.53 -25.48
N ARG A 512 -6.56 -6.46 -25.02
CA ARG A 512 -7.68 -6.20 -24.09
C ARG A 512 -8.77 -5.24 -24.59
N LEU A 513 -8.77 -4.90 -25.89
CA LEU A 513 -9.84 -4.17 -26.56
C LEU A 513 -10.62 -5.10 -27.51
N ASN A 514 -11.76 -4.66 -28.02
CA ASN A 514 -12.52 -5.41 -29.00
C ASN A 514 -11.94 -5.21 -30.41
N ALA A 515 -10.99 -6.05 -30.82
CA ALA A 515 -10.36 -5.99 -32.14
C ALA A 515 -11.37 -6.02 -33.31
N GLN A 516 -12.49 -6.75 -33.18
CA GLN A 516 -13.54 -6.78 -34.20
C GLN A 516 -14.30 -5.46 -34.28
N LEU A 517 -14.55 -4.80 -33.15
CA LEU A 517 -15.15 -3.47 -33.12
C LEU A 517 -14.21 -2.45 -33.80
N ILE A 518 -12.92 -2.48 -33.49
CA ILE A 518 -11.91 -1.60 -34.10
C ILE A 518 -11.93 -1.74 -35.63
N ARG A 519 -11.85 -2.98 -36.14
CA ARG A 519 -11.87 -3.24 -37.59
C ARG A 519 -13.21 -2.90 -38.25
N ARG A 520 -14.35 -3.13 -37.57
CA ARG A 520 -15.67 -2.74 -38.08
C ARG A 520 -15.83 -1.22 -38.17
N ARG A 521 -15.27 -0.49 -37.19
CA ARG A 521 -15.41 0.96 -37.09
C ARG A 521 -14.45 1.74 -38.00
N PHE A 522 -13.21 1.27 -38.13
CA PHE A 522 -12.15 2.00 -38.84
C PHE A 522 -11.63 1.29 -40.09
N GLY A 523 -12.16 0.10 -40.40
CA GLY A 523 -11.72 -0.69 -41.55
C GLY A 523 -10.40 -1.44 -41.30
N VAL A 524 -9.79 -1.90 -42.40
CA VAL A 524 -8.54 -2.66 -42.38
C VAL A 524 -7.37 -1.71 -42.08
N PRO A 525 -6.51 -2.00 -41.08
CA PRO A 525 -5.37 -1.14 -40.78
C PRO A 525 -4.37 -1.10 -41.94
N ALA A 526 -3.66 0.02 -42.07
CA ALA A 526 -2.61 0.23 -43.06
C ALA A 526 -1.46 -0.78 -42.90
N ALA A 527 -1.14 -1.13 -41.66
CA ALA A 527 -0.19 -2.16 -41.31
C ALA A 527 -0.55 -2.78 -39.94
N VAL A 528 -0.07 -4.00 -39.72
CA VAL A 528 -0.10 -4.64 -38.41
C VAL A 528 1.33 -4.96 -38.00
N ILE A 529 1.76 -4.43 -36.86
CA ILE A 529 3.06 -4.70 -36.25
C ILE A 529 2.86 -5.67 -35.09
N ARG A 530 3.82 -6.54 -34.81
CA ARG A 530 3.80 -7.44 -33.65
C ARG A 530 4.93 -7.08 -32.70
N CYS A 531 4.58 -6.85 -31.44
CA CYS A 531 5.49 -6.35 -30.42
C CYS A 531 5.62 -7.29 -29.21
N GLY A 532 6.83 -7.40 -28.67
CA GLY A 532 7.10 -8.20 -27.47
C GLY A 532 7.05 -9.72 -27.69
N PRO A 533 7.33 -10.51 -26.63
CA PRO A 533 7.34 -11.98 -26.69
C PRO A 533 5.94 -12.57 -26.92
N GLU A 534 4.89 -11.87 -26.48
CA GLU A 534 3.49 -12.26 -26.68
C GLU A 534 2.95 -11.90 -28.07
N ALA A 535 3.78 -11.28 -28.93
CA ALA A 535 3.42 -10.86 -30.27
C ALA A 535 2.17 -9.95 -30.32
N ILE A 536 2.06 -9.03 -29.35
CA ILE A 536 0.99 -8.04 -29.23
C ILE A 536 0.83 -7.32 -30.57
N GLU A 537 -0.36 -7.42 -31.17
CA GLU A 537 -0.66 -6.74 -32.42
C GLU A 537 -0.80 -5.23 -32.17
N VAL A 538 -0.32 -4.43 -33.10
CA VAL A 538 -0.49 -2.98 -33.16
C VAL A 538 -1.03 -2.63 -34.53
N TYR A 539 -2.20 -2.01 -34.58
CA TYR A 539 -2.86 -1.61 -35.82
C TYR A 539 -2.50 -0.17 -36.16
N ILE A 540 -1.96 0.04 -37.36
CA ILE A 540 -1.57 1.36 -37.86
C ILE A 540 -2.69 1.93 -38.72
N TYR A 541 -3.13 3.15 -38.41
CA TYR A 541 -4.21 3.90 -39.06
C TYR A 541 -3.75 5.34 -39.34
N ASN A 542 -2.66 5.47 -40.10
CA ASN A 542 -1.97 6.73 -40.35
C ASN A 542 -2.15 7.25 -41.78
N ARG A 543 -3.03 6.64 -42.59
CA ARG A 543 -3.25 7.06 -43.98
C ARG A 543 -4.18 8.27 -44.03
N PRO A 544 -4.19 9.04 -45.14
CA PRO A 544 -5.16 10.12 -45.33
C PRO A 544 -6.63 9.64 -45.21
N GLU A 545 -6.95 8.45 -45.71
CA GLU A 545 -8.29 7.86 -45.63
C GLU A 545 -8.70 7.37 -44.22
N ASP A 546 -7.74 7.26 -43.27
CA ASP A 546 -8.02 6.86 -41.89
C ASP A 546 -8.56 8.03 -41.04
N GLU A 547 -9.16 9.06 -41.66
CA GLU A 547 -9.58 10.30 -41.02
C GLU A 547 -10.48 10.07 -39.79
N THR A 548 -11.42 9.12 -39.87
CA THR A 548 -12.32 8.76 -38.77
C THR A 548 -11.56 8.27 -37.53
N PHE A 549 -10.47 7.53 -37.72
CA PHE A 549 -9.62 7.07 -36.61
C PHE A 549 -8.77 8.23 -36.09
N ARG A 550 -8.11 8.94 -37.01
CA ARG A 550 -7.18 10.03 -36.67
C ARG A 550 -7.88 11.15 -35.90
N ASN A 551 -9.16 11.39 -36.18
CA ASN A 551 -9.98 12.42 -35.54
C ASN A 551 -10.97 11.87 -34.49
N LEU A 552 -10.76 10.66 -33.95
CA LEU A 552 -11.73 9.98 -33.07
C LEU A 552 -12.22 10.85 -31.90
N PHE A 553 -11.32 11.63 -31.30
CA PHE A 553 -11.64 12.54 -30.18
C PHE A 553 -11.48 14.01 -30.55
N ARG A 554 -11.55 14.34 -31.84
CA ARG A 554 -11.47 15.73 -32.29
C ARG A 554 -12.71 16.46 -31.80
N ALA A 555 -12.53 17.26 -30.75
CA ALA A 555 -13.50 18.24 -30.32
C ALA A 555 -13.05 19.60 -30.81
N SER A 556 -13.97 20.37 -31.38
CA SER A 556 -13.75 21.78 -31.63
C SER A 556 -13.51 22.51 -30.30
N ARG A 557 -12.75 23.60 -30.35
CA ARG A 557 -12.55 24.48 -29.18
C ARG A 557 -13.89 24.89 -28.55
N ALA A 558 -14.91 25.13 -29.36
CA ALA A 558 -16.26 25.44 -28.91
C ALA A 558 -16.92 24.29 -28.15
N GLU A 559 -16.74 23.04 -28.58
CA GLU A 559 -17.25 21.86 -27.85
C GLU A 559 -16.53 21.66 -26.52
N VAL A 560 -15.21 21.89 -26.48
CA VAL A 560 -14.43 21.85 -25.23
C VAL A 560 -14.87 22.97 -24.28
N GLU A 561 -15.07 24.19 -24.78
CA GLU A 561 -15.55 25.34 -24.00
C GLU A 561 -16.99 25.16 -23.53
N LEU A 562 -17.86 24.54 -24.35
CA LEU A 562 -19.23 24.19 -23.98
C LEU A 562 -19.23 23.11 -22.89
N TRP A 563 -18.42 22.07 -23.03
CA TRP A 563 -18.27 21.06 -21.99
C TRP A 563 -17.78 21.68 -20.67
N ARG A 564 -16.78 22.56 -20.74
CA ARG A 564 -16.28 23.34 -19.59
C ARG A 564 -17.38 24.16 -18.93
N SER A 565 -18.17 24.89 -19.70
CA SER A 565 -19.26 25.72 -19.17
C SER A 565 -20.38 24.88 -18.54
N MET A 566 -20.78 23.78 -19.17
CA MET A 566 -21.80 22.87 -18.63
C MET A 566 -21.34 22.15 -17.35
N THR A 567 -20.05 21.85 -17.24
CA THR A 567 -19.50 21.14 -16.08
C THR A 567 -19.02 22.10 -14.98
N GLY A 568 -18.96 23.41 -15.24
CA GLY A 568 -18.46 24.43 -14.33
C GLY A 568 -16.94 24.41 -14.15
N ARG A 569 -16.18 24.00 -15.17
CA ARG A 569 -14.75 23.65 -15.09
C ARG A 569 -13.82 24.50 -15.95
#